data_AF-T1AT84-F1
#
_entry.id   AF-T1AT84-F1
#
_cell.length_a   1.000
_cell.length_b   1.000
_cell.length_c   1.000
_cell.angle_alpha   90.00
_cell.angle_beta   90.00
_cell.angle_gamma   90.00
#
_symmetry.space_group_name_H-M   'P 1'
#
loop_
_entity.id
_entity.type
_entity.pdbx_description
1 polymer ?
#
loop_
_entity_poly.entity_id
_entity_poly.type
_entity_poly.pdbx_seq_one_letter_code
_entity_poly.pdbx_strand_id
1 'polypeptide(L)'
;AALEGLVAQHLRAWCAYSNDQHELYYWQTRSQVEIDFIVYGPSGIHAIEVKNSTRVRPEDLRALKSFGEDYPQSQRYLLYRGKDRIKRDDVLCIPCEEFLLALTPNHIPH
;
A
#
# COMPACT_ATOMS: atom_id res chain seq x y z
N ALA A 1 -12.72 2.61 -6.46
CA ALA A 1 -12.71 3.82 -7.31
C ALA A 1 -12.39 5.13 -6.55
N ALA A 2 -13.32 5.79 -5.83
CA ALA A 2 -13.03 7.13 -5.27
C ALA A 2 -11.88 7.15 -4.24
N LEU A 3 -11.84 6.15 -3.33
CA LEU A 3 -10.80 6.04 -2.32
C LEU A 3 -9.43 5.68 -2.90
N GLU A 4 -9.37 4.71 -3.83
CA GLU A 4 -8.14 4.37 -4.56
C GLU A 4 -7.58 5.58 -5.30
N GLY A 5 -8.44 6.36 -5.98
CA GLY A 5 -8.03 7.57 -6.68
C GLY A 5 -7.42 8.63 -5.76
N LEU A 6 -8.00 8.81 -4.57
CA LEU A 6 -7.45 9.70 -3.54
C LEU A 6 -6.07 9.22 -3.07
N VAL A 7 -5.92 7.93 -2.77
CA VAL A 7 -4.64 7.33 -2.38
C VAL A 7 -3.61 7.48 -3.50
N ALA A 8 -3.98 7.20 -4.75
CA ALA A 8 -3.10 7.35 -5.91
C ALA A 8 -2.55 8.77 -6.05
N GLN A 9 -3.40 9.79 -5.87
CA GLN A 9 -2.99 11.18 -5.94
C GLN A 9 -1.98 11.53 -4.84
N HIS A 10 -2.20 11.05 -3.62
CA HIS A 10 -1.29 11.27 -2.49
C HIS A 10 0.05 10.56 -2.71
N LEU A 11 0.05 9.31 -3.18
CA LEU A 11 1.28 8.57 -3.48
C LEU A 11 2.06 9.23 -4.63
N ARG A 12 1.38 9.70 -5.69
CA ARG A 12 2.04 10.45 -6.78
C ARG A 12 2.67 11.75 -6.28
N ALA A 13 1.97 12.49 -5.43
CA ALA A 13 2.52 13.70 -4.81
C ALA A 13 3.74 13.33 -3.94
N TRP A 14 3.64 12.29 -3.13
CA TRP A 14 4.74 11.82 -2.30
C TRP A 14 5.98 11.45 -3.13
N CYS A 15 5.82 10.73 -4.24
CA CYS A 15 6.91 10.42 -5.17
C CYS A 15 7.55 11.70 -5.76
N ALA A 16 6.73 12.69 -6.13
CA ALA A 16 7.20 13.93 -6.75
C ALA A 16 7.92 14.88 -5.78
N TYR A 17 7.55 14.86 -4.50
CA TYR A 17 8.09 15.78 -3.48
C TYR A 17 9.14 15.15 -2.56
N SER A 18 9.34 13.84 -2.61
CA SER A 18 10.44 13.19 -1.90
C SER A 18 11.77 13.40 -2.65
N ASN A 19 12.87 13.49 -1.90
CA ASN A 19 14.21 13.78 -2.43
C ASN A 19 14.75 12.63 -3.29
N ASP A 20 14.36 11.41 -2.95
CA ASP A 20 14.79 10.18 -3.60
C ASP A 20 13.88 9.81 -4.77
N GLN A 21 14.46 9.21 -5.82
CA GLN A 21 13.73 8.73 -7.00
C GLN A 21 12.79 7.57 -6.61
N HIS A 22 11.56 7.93 -6.24
CA HIS A 22 10.47 6.98 -6.06
C HIS A 22 9.53 7.05 -7.24
N GLU A 23 9.06 5.90 -7.68
CA GLU A 23 8.11 5.78 -8.78
C GLU A 23 6.92 4.91 -8.36
N LEU A 24 5.76 5.24 -8.94
CA LEU A 24 4.51 4.53 -8.72
C LEU A 24 4.29 3.55 -9.88
N TYR A 25 4.23 2.27 -9.55
CA TYR A 25 3.98 1.17 -10.47
C TYR A 25 2.70 0.43 -10.11
N TYR A 26 2.31 -0.47 -11.02
CA TYR A 26 1.20 -1.39 -10.86
C TYR A 26 1.73 -2.82 -11.04
N TRP A 27 1.16 -3.77 -10.31
CA TRP A 27 1.58 -5.17 -10.38
C TRP A 27 0.38 -6.10 -10.55
N GLN A 28 0.55 -7.10 -11.41
CA GLN A 28 -0.43 -8.12 -11.71
C GLN A 28 0.26 -9.44 -12.06
N THR A 29 -0.26 -10.57 -11.55
CA THR A 29 0.15 -11.90 -11.98
C THR A 29 -0.59 -12.36 -13.24
N ARG A 30 -0.07 -13.39 -13.90
CA ARG A 30 -0.80 -14.10 -14.97
C ARG A 30 -2.11 -14.74 -14.50
N SER A 31 -2.22 -15.05 -13.20
CA SER A 31 -3.44 -15.54 -12.56
C SER A 31 -4.40 -14.44 -12.12
N GLN A 32 -4.21 -13.21 -12.61
CA GLN A 32 -5.06 -12.03 -12.35
C GLN A 32 -5.14 -11.63 -10.87
N VAL A 33 -4.08 -11.88 -10.10
CA VAL A 33 -3.92 -11.28 -8.78
C VAL A 33 -3.29 -9.90 -8.99
N GLU A 34 -3.92 -8.86 -8.46
CA GLU A 34 -3.52 -7.46 -8.67
C GLU A 34 -3.21 -6.79 -7.34
N ILE A 35 -2.28 -5.83 -7.35
CA ILE A 35 -2.05 -4.89 -6.25
C ILE A 35 -2.25 -3.49 -6.79
N ASP A 36 -3.04 -2.68 -6.07
CA ASP A 36 -3.45 -1.36 -6.52
C ASP A 36 -2.24 -0.44 -6.80
N PHE A 37 -1.24 -0.46 -5.92
CA PHE A 37 -0.06 0.40 -6.05
C PHE A 37 1.21 -0.26 -5.53
N ILE A 38 2.30 -0.09 -6.28
CA ILE A 38 3.66 -0.37 -5.83
C ILE A 38 4.44 0.94 -5.85
N VAL A 39 4.96 1.37 -4.69
CA VAL A 39 5.94 2.46 -4.63
C VAL A 39 7.32 1.83 -4.49
N TYR A 40 8.20 2.13 -5.45
CA TYR A 40 9.56 1.59 -5.46
C TYR A 40 10.59 2.71 -5.58
N GLY A 41 11.66 2.61 -4.82
CA GLY A 41 12.79 3.53 -4.83
C GLY A 41 13.81 3.19 -3.75
N PRO A 42 14.70 4.13 -3.40
CA PRO A 42 15.73 3.95 -2.37
C PRO A 42 15.21 3.51 -0.99
N SER A 43 13.96 3.84 -0.65
CA SER A 43 13.33 3.40 0.61
C SER A 43 12.80 1.95 0.58
N GLY A 44 12.96 1.23 -0.53
CA GLY A 44 12.52 -0.15 -0.69
C GLY A 44 11.30 -0.32 -1.61
N ILE A 45 10.58 -1.43 -1.43
CA ILE A 45 9.39 -1.79 -2.20
C ILE A 45 8.19 -1.76 -1.25
N HIS A 46 7.24 -0.87 -1.53
CA HIS A 46 6.01 -0.71 -0.75
C HIS A 46 4.81 -1.13 -1.59
N ALA A 47 4.21 -2.26 -1.25
CA ALA A 47 3.01 -2.77 -1.90
C ALA A 47 1.76 -2.36 -1.11
N ILE A 48 0.81 -1.69 -1.76
CA ILE A 48 -0.33 -1.06 -1.11
C ILE A 48 -1.61 -1.52 -1.80
N GLU A 49 -2.53 -2.08 -1.02
CA GLU A 49 -3.92 -2.31 -1.41
C GLU A 49 -4.86 -1.38 -0.64
N VAL A 50 -5.97 -0.99 -1.27
CA VAL A 50 -6.95 -0.05 -0.73
C VAL A 50 -8.33 -0.70 -0.69
N LYS A 51 -8.96 -0.72 0.49
CA LYS A 51 -10.32 -1.23 0.68
C LYS A 51 -11.25 -0.17 1.25
N ASN A 52 -12.39 0.03 0.59
CA ASN A 52 -13.51 0.83 1.13
C ASN A 52 -14.37 0.06 2.15
N SER A 53 -13.73 -0.82 2.94
CA SER A 53 -14.37 -1.64 3.98
C SER A 53 -13.86 -1.22 5.35
N THR A 54 -14.71 -1.27 6.37
CA THR A 54 -14.33 -1.02 7.77
C THR A 54 -13.73 -2.24 8.46
N ARG A 55 -13.71 -3.39 7.80
CA ARG A 55 -13.18 -4.65 8.32
C ARG A 55 -12.19 -5.25 7.34
N VAL A 56 -11.10 -5.78 7.87
CA VAL A 56 -10.11 -6.59 7.13
C VAL A 56 -10.54 -8.04 7.14
N ARG A 57 -10.64 -8.64 5.96
CA ARG A 57 -10.94 -10.05 5.78
C ARG A 57 -9.71 -10.80 5.28
N PRO A 58 -9.58 -12.12 5.53
CA PRO A 58 -8.43 -12.90 5.05
C PRO A 58 -8.24 -12.84 3.52
N GLU A 59 -9.33 -12.75 2.75
CA GLU A 59 -9.28 -12.61 1.30
C GLU A 59 -8.63 -11.31 0.83
N ASP A 60 -8.76 -10.22 1.60
CA ASP A 60 -8.15 -8.91 1.28
C ASP A 60 -6.61 -8.96 1.36
N LEU A 61 -6.05 -9.96 2.04
CA LEU A 61 -4.61 -10.10 2.24
C LEU A 61 -3.96 -11.00 1.20
N ARG A 62 -4.73 -11.70 0.36
CA ARG A 62 -4.19 -12.74 -0.54
C ARG A 62 -3.21 -12.19 -1.56
N ALA A 63 -3.52 -11.06 -2.18
CA ALA A 63 -2.64 -10.46 -3.19
C ALA A 63 -1.31 -9.99 -2.57
N LEU A 64 -1.38 -9.29 -1.44
CA LEU A 64 -0.20 -8.86 -0.69
C LEU A 64 0.65 -10.04 -0.18
N LYS A 65 0.03 -11.15 0.21
CA LYS A 65 0.75 -12.38 0.54
C LYS A 65 1.49 -12.94 -0.65
N SER A 66 0.79 -13.14 -1.78
CA SER A 66 1.39 -13.62 -3.03
C SER A 66 2.53 -12.74 -3.50
N PHE A 67 2.39 -11.41 -3.41
CA PHE A 67 3.47 -10.49 -3.74
C PHE A 67 4.67 -10.63 -2.80
N GLY A 68 4.44 -10.88 -1.51
CA GLY A 68 5.51 -11.14 -0.56
C GLY A 68 6.26 -12.45 -0.80
N GLU A 69 5.68 -13.42 -1.52
CA GLU A 69 6.39 -14.64 -1.94
C GLU A 69 7.43 -14.31 -3.02
N ASP A 70 7.07 -13.45 -3.98
CA ASP A 70 7.96 -12.99 -5.06
C ASP A 70 8.94 -11.89 -4.61
N TYR A 71 8.53 -11.05 -3.65
CA TYR A 71 9.29 -9.92 -3.13
C TYR A 71 9.33 -9.93 -1.59
N PRO A 72 10.09 -10.85 -0.95
CA PRO A 72 10.10 -11.02 0.51
C PRO A 72 10.53 -9.77 1.30
N GLN A 73 11.37 -8.92 0.71
CA GLN A 73 11.84 -7.65 1.30
C GLN A 73 10.80 -6.53 1.28
N SER A 74 9.63 -6.75 0.65
CA SER A 74 8.62 -5.71 0.51
C SER A 74 7.87 -5.42 1.81
N GLN A 75 7.63 -4.14 2.06
CA GLN A 75 6.66 -3.69 3.04
C GLN A 75 5.27 -3.72 2.38
N ARG A 76 4.30 -4.32 3.07
CA ARG A 76 2.98 -4.60 2.51
C ARG A 76 1.92 -3.95 3.38
N TYR A 77 1.05 -3.17 2.75
CA TYR A 77 0.05 -2.35 3.44
C TYR A 77 -1.34 -2.63 2.89
N LEU A 78 -2.30 -2.79 3.80
CA LEU A 78 -3.73 -2.76 3.48
C LEU A 78 -4.34 -1.51 4.08
N LEU A 79 -4.62 -0.50 3.25
CA LEU A 79 -5.30 0.71 3.68
C LEU A 79 -6.81 0.46 3.68
N TYR A 80 -7.44 0.65 4.84
CA TYR A 80 -8.87 0.32 5.00
C TYR A 80 -9.60 1.38 5.84
N ARG A 81 -10.93 1.31 5.93
CA ARG A 81 -11.75 2.31 6.64
C ARG A 81 -12.08 1.96 8.08
N GLY A 82 -11.39 0.98 8.67
CA GLY A 82 -11.52 0.71 10.10
C GLY A 82 -10.75 1.71 10.94
N LYS A 83 -10.55 1.37 12.21
CA LYS A 83 -9.94 2.26 13.21
C LYS A 83 -8.66 1.72 13.82
N ASP A 84 -8.42 0.42 13.67
CA ASP A 84 -7.31 -0.25 14.35
C ASP A 84 -6.15 -0.47 13.37
N ARG A 85 -4.92 -0.30 13.85
CA ARG A 85 -3.75 -0.84 13.19
C ARG A 85 -3.63 -2.32 13.51
N ILE A 86 -3.52 -3.15 12.49
CA ILE A 86 -3.47 -4.61 12.65
C ILE A 86 -2.33 -5.15 11.80
N LYS A 87 -1.37 -5.85 12.40
CA LYS A 87 -0.38 -6.63 11.65
C LYS A 87 -0.89 -8.07 11.49
N ARG A 88 -1.03 -8.56 10.26
CA ARG A 88 -1.39 -9.96 9.94
C ARG A 88 -0.54 -10.46 8.80
N ASP A 89 0.14 -11.59 8.99
CA ASP A 89 0.92 -12.25 7.94
C ASP A 89 1.90 -11.29 7.23
N ASP A 90 2.61 -10.47 8.01
CA ASP A 90 3.52 -9.41 7.56
C ASP A 90 2.90 -8.32 6.67
N VAL A 91 1.57 -8.21 6.67
CA VAL A 91 0.82 -7.08 6.13
C VAL A 91 0.41 -6.14 7.27
N LEU A 92 0.74 -4.86 7.12
CA LEU A 92 0.27 -3.78 7.97
C LEU A 92 -1.07 -3.26 7.47
N CYS A 93 -2.14 -3.56 8.20
CA CYS A 93 -3.46 -3.01 7.93
C CYS A 93 -3.61 -1.69 8.69
N ILE A 94 -3.77 -0.59 7.97
CA ILE A 94 -3.73 0.77 8.54
C ILE A 94 -5.02 1.52 8.15
N PRO A 95 -5.67 2.24 9.08
CA PRO A 95 -6.74 3.17 8.73
C PRO A 95 -6.27 4.14 7.64
N CYS A 96 -6.99 4.21 6.52
CA CYS A 96 -6.59 4.97 5.34
C CYS A 96 -6.45 6.47 5.66
N GLU A 97 -7.35 7.01 6.47
CA GLU A 97 -7.26 8.40 6.94
C GLU A 97 -5.97 8.68 7.71
N GLU A 98 -5.62 7.79 8.64
CA GLU A 98 -4.39 7.91 9.43
C GLU A 98 -3.14 7.84 8.54
N PHE A 99 -3.11 6.91 7.59
CA PHE A 99 -2.02 6.80 6.63
C PHE A 99 -1.86 8.07 5.79
N LEU A 100 -2.96 8.60 5.23
CA LEU A 100 -2.90 9.78 4.37
C LEU A 100 -2.49 11.05 5.14
N LEU A 101 -2.96 11.21 6.39
CA LEU A 101 -2.56 12.34 7.23
C LEU A 101 -1.08 12.29 7.65
N ALA A 102 -0.51 11.09 7.76
CA ALA A 102 0.89 10.89 8.12
C ALA A 102 1.84 10.84 6.91
N LEU A 103 1.31 10.70 5.68
CA LEU A 103 2.13 10.60 4.47
C LEU A 103 2.76 11.95 4.12
N THR A 104 4.03 12.10 4.45
CA THR A 104 4.82 13.32 4.26
C THR A 104 6.06 13.03 3.42
N PRO A 105 6.62 14.01 2.68
CA PRO A 105 7.78 13.77 1.83
C PRO A 105 8.93 13.08 2.57
N ASN A 106 9.54 12.07 1.94
CA ASN A 106 10.62 11.22 2.48
C ASN A 106 10.21 10.27 3.63
N HIS A 107 8.95 10.26 4.05
CA HIS A 107 8.48 9.40 5.13
C HIS A 107 7.19 8.67 4.74
N ILE A 108 7.28 7.35 4.59
CA ILE A 108 6.10 6.50 4.44
C ILE A 108 5.64 6.02 5.82
N PRO A 109 4.35 6.17 6.17
CA PRO A 109 3.84 5.69 7.44
C PRO A 109 3.89 4.17 7.57
N HIS A 110 4.31 3.68 8.73
CA HIS A 110 4.31 2.26 9.12
C HIS A 110 3.44 2.07 10.36
#